data_AF-A0A2V2GN78-F1
#
_entry.id   AF-A0A2V2GN78-F1
#
_cell.length_a   1.000
_cell.length_b   1.000
_cell.length_c   1.000
_cell.angle_alpha   90.00
_cell.angle_beta   90.00
_cell.angle_gamma   90.00
#
_symmetry.space_group_name_H-M   'P 1'
#
loop_
_entity.id
_entity.type
_entity.pdbx_description
1 polymer ?
#
loop_
_entity_poly.entity_id
_entity_poly.type
_entity_poly.pdbx_seq_one_letter_code
_entity_poly.pdbx_strand_id
1 'polypeptide(L)'
;MKMYSKRILTSALALGLCIGMTACGEDKIADETTAETTAVTTTTPETTSETTVETTAPETEAEKLKLNADLISEYGQTFAEISAKHGKIIEYQILKGGASYRFETGYGWYFFYNTDYLNPSVWGTIEETGERIPLPDDDFRCIDLDHVAASDLFEGDFEYYTYDEIAAIDGITIKYDDVSGGLNGDEGYELHFRYDGFSHEKLGFTDDRVDIGLYTPVRGRVEPDTEIDIWLSPRIAKKYLNITSGD
;
A
#
# COMPACT_ATOMS: atom_id res chain seq x y z
N MET A 1 -22.83 -15.45 12.17
CA MET A 1 -23.25 -14.04 12.07
C MET A 1 -22.46 -13.24 13.10
N LYS A 2 -21.28 -12.74 12.71
CA LYS A 2 -20.40 -11.94 13.57
C LYS A 2 -20.62 -10.48 13.22
N MET A 3 -20.91 -9.66 14.23
CA MET A 3 -21.11 -8.21 14.07
C MET A 3 -19.74 -7.52 13.96
N TYR A 4 -19.51 -6.84 12.84
CA TYR A 4 -18.38 -5.93 12.68
C TYR A 4 -18.54 -4.75 13.65
N SER A 5 -17.57 -4.59 14.54
CA SER A 5 -17.49 -3.46 15.47
C SER A 5 -16.93 -2.25 14.72
N LYS A 6 -17.78 -1.26 14.45
CA LYS A 6 -17.37 0.03 13.86
C LYS A 6 -16.38 0.72 14.81
N ARG A 7 -15.10 0.78 14.42
CA ARG A 7 -14.11 1.62 15.12
C ARG A 7 -14.26 3.07 14.65
N ILE A 8 -14.39 3.96 15.62
CA ILE A 8 -14.55 5.41 15.44
C ILE A 8 -13.17 5.99 15.08
N LEU A 9 -13.05 6.50 13.85
CA LEU A 9 -11.87 7.22 13.37
C LEU A 9 -11.76 8.54 14.15
N THR A 10 -10.72 8.70 14.97
CA THR A 10 -10.45 9.95 15.68
C THR A 10 -9.25 10.62 15.03
N SER A 11 -9.51 11.55 14.11
CA SER A 11 -8.48 12.30 13.38
C SER A 11 -7.89 13.40 14.26
N ALA A 12 -6.61 13.28 14.63
CA ALA A 12 -5.86 14.34 15.28
C ALA A 12 -5.28 15.29 14.22
N LEU A 13 -5.90 16.46 14.08
CA LEU A 13 -5.36 17.58 13.31
C LEU A 13 -4.25 18.27 14.13
N ALA A 14 -2.99 18.20 13.68
CA ALA A 14 -1.91 18.99 14.25
C ALA A 14 -1.56 20.16 13.32
N LEU A 15 -1.78 21.39 13.83
CA LEU A 15 -1.44 22.67 13.20
C LEU A 15 0.09 22.86 13.09
N GLY A 16 0.57 23.19 11.89
CA GLY A 16 1.90 23.73 11.64
C GLY A 16 1.81 25.15 11.04
N LEU A 17 1.88 26.15 11.92
CA LEU A 17 1.93 27.58 11.62
C LEU A 17 3.33 27.98 11.11
N CYS A 18 3.44 28.56 9.92
CA CYS A 18 4.58 29.40 9.54
C CYS A 18 4.09 30.61 8.71
N ILE A 19 4.20 31.79 9.32
CA ILE A 19 4.03 33.10 8.69
C ILE A 19 5.40 33.60 8.23
N GLY A 20 5.46 34.22 7.06
CA GLY A 20 6.61 35.01 6.62
C GLY A 20 6.34 35.74 5.30
N MET A 21 5.53 36.82 5.35
CA MET A 21 5.41 37.77 4.26
C MET A 21 6.68 38.61 4.11
N THR A 22 7.11 38.88 2.88
CA THR A 22 7.69 40.17 2.52
C THR A 22 7.16 40.58 1.16
N ALA A 23 6.68 41.82 1.09
CA ALA A 23 6.05 42.44 -0.05
C ALA A 23 6.91 43.59 -0.60
N CYS A 24 6.55 43.97 -1.83
CA CYS A 24 6.76 45.24 -2.52
C CYS A 24 8.07 45.49 -3.28
N GLY A 25 7.85 45.89 -4.53
CA GLY A 25 8.81 46.50 -5.43
C GLY A 25 8.23 46.62 -6.84
N GLU A 26 7.26 47.52 -7.01
CA GLU A 26 6.71 47.98 -8.31
C GLU A 26 7.77 48.67 -9.19
N ASP A 27 7.67 48.49 -10.51
CA ASP A 27 7.94 49.50 -11.55
C ASP A 27 7.22 49.04 -12.83
N LYS A 28 6.11 49.64 -13.27
CA LYS A 28 5.85 50.92 -13.95
C LYS A 28 6.10 50.95 -15.47
N ILE A 29 5.02 51.37 -16.18
CA ILE A 29 4.93 52.14 -17.44
C ILE A 29 5.09 51.28 -18.72
N ALA A 30 4.02 50.95 -19.45
CA ALA A 30 3.12 51.73 -20.33
C ALA A 30 3.52 51.57 -21.80
N ASP A 31 2.58 51.12 -22.63
CA ASP A 31 2.43 51.69 -23.96
C ASP A 31 0.96 51.58 -24.41
N GLU A 32 0.36 52.74 -24.65
CA GLU A 32 -0.92 52.94 -25.33
C GLU A 32 -0.69 52.92 -26.84
N THR A 33 -1.57 52.26 -27.60
CA THR A 33 -2.07 52.67 -28.93
C THR A 33 -2.94 51.52 -29.47
N THR A 34 -4.09 51.63 -30.12
CA THR A 34 -4.89 52.74 -30.67
C THR A 34 -6.31 52.16 -30.87
N ALA A 35 -7.33 52.93 -30.55
CA ALA A 35 -8.71 52.63 -30.91
C ALA A 35 -8.95 52.92 -32.40
N GLU A 36 -9.72 52.07 -33.10
CA GLU A 36 -10.86 52.61 -33.86
C GLU A 36 -11.89 51.55 -34.25
N THR A 37 -13.12 52.03 -34.18
CA THR A 37 -14.41 51.39 -34.36
C THR A 37 -14.76 51.26 -35.83
N THR A 38 -15.41 50.17 -36.24
CA THR A 38 -16.32 50.24 -37.39
C THR A 38 -17.52 49.36 -37.13
N ALA A 39 -18.66 50.03 -36.96
CA ALA A 39 -19.98 49.43 -36.93
C ALA A 39 -20.42 48.98 -38.32
N VAL A 40 -21.53 48.21 -38.35
CA VAL A 40 -22.63 48.22 -39.33
C VAL A 40 -22.94 46.82 -39.88
N THR A 41 -23.95 46.15 -39.30
CA THR A 41 -25.28 45.91 -39.91
C THR A 41 -25.96 44.68 -39.29
N THR A 42 -27.16 44.94 -38.82
CA THR A 42 -28.21 44.03 -38.39
C THR A 42 -28.60 43.00 -39.45
N THR A 43 -28.61 41.72 -39.08
CA THR A 43 -29.53 40.75 -39.69
C THR A 43 -29.90 39.70 -38.63
N THR A 44 -31.11 39.83 -38.09
CA THR A 44 -31.80 38.73 -37.40
C THR A 44 -32.31 37.76 -38.45
N PRO A 45 -32.10 36.45 -38.25
CA PRO A 45 -33.22 35.55 -38.42
C PRO A 45 -33.35 34.58 -37.24
N GLU A 46 -34.62 34.41 -36.86
CA GLU A 46 -35.24 33.15 -36.46
C GLU A 46 -34.73 32.43 -35.19
N THR A 47 -35.54 32.62 -34.14
CA THR A 47 -35.72 31.73 -33.00
C THR A 47 -35.78 30.26 -33.44
N THR A 48 -34.65 29.57 -33.31
CA THR A 48 -34.63 28.11 -33.21
C THR A 48 -34.42 27.79 -31.74
N SER A 49 -35.50 27.47 -31.05
CA SER A 49 -35.46 26.84 -29.73
C SER A 49 -35.00 25.38 -29.91
N GLU A 50 -33.70 25.18 -30.01
CA GLU A 50 -33.08 23.90 -29.73
C GLU A 50 -32.88 23.81 -28.22
N THR A 51 -33.63 22.92 -27.60
CA THR A 51 -33.43 22.47 -26.22
C THR A 51 -32.01 21.94 -26.11
N THR A 52 -31.09 22.76 -25.62
CA THR A 52 -29.82 22.30 -25.07
C THR A 52 -30.18 21.40 -23.89
N VAL A 53 -30.10 20.09 -24.11
CA VAL A 53 -30.09 19.11 -23.02
C VAL A 53 -28.79 19.34 -22.27
N GLU A 54 -28.84 20.23 -21.30
CA GLU A 54 -27.87 20.27 -20.24
C GLU A 54 -28.15 19.09 -19.30
N THR A 55 -27.09 18.42 -18.88
CA THR A 55 -27.03 17.38 -17.84
C THR A 55 -27.19 15.94 -18.32
N THR A 56 -26.06 15.29 -18.57
CA THR A 56 -25.81 14.05 -17.85
C THR A 56 -24.47 14.20 -17.15
N ALA A 57 -24.47 13.78 -15.89
CA ALA A 57 -23.51 13.94 -14.81
C ALA A 57 -22.02 14.02 -15.19
N PRO A 58 -21.16 14.61 -14.33
CA PRO A 58 -19.75 14.23 -14.39
C PRO A 58 -19.72 12.71 -14.31
N GLU A 59 -18.96 12.07 -15.19
CA GLU A 59 -18.44 10.75 -14.89
C GLU A 59 -17.82 10.90 -13.50
N THR A 60 -18.52 10.41 -12.46
CA THR A 60 -17.86 10.13 -11.20
C THR A 60 -16.69 9.28 -11.65
N GLU A 61 -15.47 9.81 -11.62
CA GLU A 61 -14.28 8.98 -11.74
C GLU A 61 -14.58 7.85 -10.75
N ALA A 62 -14.91 6.66 -11.28
CA ALA A 62 -15.08 5.50 -10.45
C ALA A 62 -13.83 5.50 -9.58
N GLU A 63 -14.00 5.57 -8.25
CA GLU A 63 -12.87 5.71 -7.34
C GLU A 63 -11.88 4.62 -7.74
N LYS A 64 -10.79 5.03 -8.39
CA LYS A 64 -9.84 4.08 -8.96
C LYS A 64 -9.37 3.24 -7.79
N LEU A 65 -9.42 1.92 -7.95
CA LEU A 65 -8.90 0.99 -6.96
C LEU A 65 -7.50 1.44 -6.52
N LYS A 66 -7.28 1.58 -5.22
CA LYS A 66 -6.00 2.02 -4.64
C LYS A 66 -5.47 0.97 -3.68
N LEU A 67 -4.16 1.00 -3.51
CA LEU A 67 -3.48 0.22 -2.49
C LEU A 67 -3.30 1.06 -1.22
N ASN A 68 -3.41 0.41 -0.06
CA ASN A 68 -3.24 0.99 1.25
C ASN A 68 -1.79 1.47 1.45
N ALA A 69 -1.58 2.78 1.38
CA ALA A 69 -0.26 3.39 1.51
C ALA A 69 0.35 3.22 2.91
N ASP A 70 -0.47 3.11 3.96
CA ASP A 70 0.00 2.91 5.33
C ASP A 70 0.67 1.53 5.47
N LEU A 71 0.01 0.49 4.96
CA LEU A 71 0.56 -0.87 4.90
C LEU A 71 1.84 -0.93 4.06
N ILE A 72 1.83 -0.34 2.86
CA ILE A 72 3.02 -0.31 1.99
C ILE A 72 4.21 0.35 2.70
N SER A 73 3.96 1.39 3.50
CA SER A 73 4.99 2.12 4.23
C SER A 73 5.62 1.36 5.39
N GLU A 74 4.96 0.30 5.90
CA GLU A 74 5.49 -0.56 6.97
C GLU A 74 6.58 -1.50 6.48
N TYR A 75 6.57 -1.80 5.19
CA TYR A 75 7.63 -2.54 4.58
C TYR A 75 8.96 -1.79 4.82
N GLY A 76 9.92 -2.49 5.44
CA GLY A 76 11.24 -2.00 5.86
C GLY A 76 11.31 -0.97 6.96
N GLN A 77 10.21 -0.68 7.64
CA GLN A 77 10.28 -0.11 8.98
C GLN A 77 11.02 -1.08 9.90
N THR A 78 11.64 -0.52 10.94
CA THR A 78 12.37 -1.32 11.92
C THR A 78 11.41 -2.01 12.89
N PHE A 79 11.90 -3.03 13.60
CA PHE A 79 11.14 -3.71 14.63
C PHE A 79 10.62 -2.75 15.69
N ALA A 80 11.42 -1.77 16.11
CA ALA A 80 10.99 -0.75 17.07
C ALA A 80 9.85 0.14 16.52
N GLU A 81 9.91 0.54 15.24
CA GLU A 81 8.86 1.34 14.59
C GLU A 81 7.54 0.56 14.49
N ILE A 82 7.60 -0.69 14.04
CA ILE A 82 6.43 -1.57 13.92
C ILE A 82 5.84 -1.89 15.30
N SER A 83 6.68 -2.19 16.30
CA SER A 83 6.22 -2.45 17.67
C SER A 83 5.56 -1.21 18.29
N ALA A 84 6.10 -0.02 18.03
CA ALA A 84 5.50 1.23 18.50
C ALA A 84 4.14 1.51 17.85
N LYS A 85 3.95 1.09 16.59
CA LYS A 85 2.71 1.30 15.83
C LYS A 85 1.63 0.26 16.14
N HIS A 86 2.00 -1.03 16.21
CA HIS A 86 1.04 -2.13 16.29
C HIS A 86 0.96 -2.80 17.66
N GLY A 87 1.74 -2.31 18.63
CA GLY A 87 1.74 -2.81 20.00
C GLY A 87 2.61 -4.04 20.17
N LYS A 88 2.18 -4.94 21.05
CA LYS A 88 2.98 -6.11 21.44
C LYS A 88 2.87 -7.24 20.42
N ILE A 89 3.88 -8.12 20.42
CA ILE A 89 3.80 -9.42 19.74
C ILE A 89 2.78 -10.30 20.47
N ILE A 90 1.84 -10.85 19.73
CA ILE A 90 0.79 -11.76 20.24
C ILE A 90 0.98 -13.21 19.77
N GLU A 91 1.75 -13.42 18.69
CA GLU A 91 1.96 -14.73 18.09
C GLU A 91 3.31 -14.79 17.40
N TYR A 92 3.92 -15.98 17.40
CA TYR A 92 5.20 -16.28 16.75
C TYR A 92 5.10 -17.61 16.01
N GLN A 93 5.73 -17.68 14.83
CA GLN A 93 5.94 -18.93 14.13
C GLN A 93 7.19 -18.87 13.26
N ILE A 94 7.63 -20.04 12.80
CA ILE A 94 8.70 -20.15 11.80
C ILE A 94 8.08 -20.34 10.43
N LEU A 95 8.13 -19.31 9.58
CA LEU A 95 7.74 -19.36 8.17
C LEU A 95 8.95 -19.20 7.27
N LYS A 96 8.92 -19.83 6.10
CA LYS A 96 9.86 -19.57 4.98
C LYS A 96 11.35 -19.57 5.38
N GLY A 97 11.71 -20.29 6.44
CA GLY A 97 13.07 -20.37 6.97
C GLY A 97 13.50 -19.19 7.85
N GLY A 98 12.58 -18.52 8.56
CA GLY A 98 12.92 -17.60 9.65
C GLY A 98 11.73 -17.28 10.55
N ALA A 99 11.95 -16.35 11.48
CA ALA A 99 10.95 -15.99 12.48
C ALA A 99 9.99 -14.90 11.98
N SER A 100 8.69 -15.17 12.12
CA SER A 100 7.61 -14.26 11.79
C SER A 100 6.74 -13.98 13.01
N TYR A 101 6.21 -12.76 13.09
CA TYR A 101 5.51 -12.25 14.28
C TYR A 101 4.18 -11.60 13.91
N ARG A 102 3.15 -11.82 14.73
CA ARG A 102 1.92 -11.01 14.70
C ARG A 102 1.90 -10.03 15.85
N PHE A 103 1.39 -8.84 15.57
CA PHE A 103 1.20 -7.76 16.54
C PHE A 103 -0.29 -7.52 16.82
N GLU A 104 -0.62 -6.91 17.96
CA GLU A 104 -2.00 -6.68 18.41
C GLU A 104 -2.89 -6.02 17.34
N THR A 105 -2.35 -5.05 16.60
CA THR A 105 -3.06 -4.36 15.51
C THR A 105 -2.30 -4.43 14.18
N GLY A 106 -1.44 -5.43 14.00
CA GLY A 106 -0.69 -5.66 12.75
C GLY A 106 -1.58 -6.21 11.62
N TYR A 107 -1.15 -6.03 10.38
CA TYR A 107 -1.88 -6.48 9.18
C TYR A 107 -1.74 -7.97 8.87
N GLY A 108 -0.69 -8.61 9.39
CA GLY A 108 -0.37 -10.01 9.11
C GLY A 108 0.85 -10.47 9.91
N TRP A 109 1.63 -11.37 9.31
CA TRP A 109 2.90 -11.84 9.85
C TRP A 109 4.05 -10.99 9.33
N TYR A 110 4.80 -10.38 10.23
CA TYR A 110 5.95 -9.55 9.92
C TYR A 110 7.23 -10.37 10.05
N PHE A 111 8.09 -10.32 9.04
CA PHE A 111 9.41 -10.95 9.08
C PHE A 111 10.51 -9.90 9.18
N PHE A 112 11.33 -9.99 10.22
CA PHE A 112 12.49 -9.12 10.42
C PHE A 112 13.78 -9.84 10.06
N TYR A 113 14.48 -9.33 9.04
CA TYR A 113 15.74 -9.94 8.58
C TYR A 113 16.80 -9.94 9.68
N ASN A 114 17.68 -10.95 9.69
CA ASN A 114 18.72 -11.23 10.70
C ASN A 114 18.27 -11.76 12.07
N THR A 115 16.96 -11.90 12.33
CA THR A 115 16.53 -12.43 13.62
C THR A 115 17.10 -13.84 13.88
N ASP A 116 17.86 -14.01 14.97
CA ASP A 116 18.49 -15.29 15.33
C ASP A 116 17.48 -16.26 15.97
N TYR A 117 16.77 -16.97 15.08
CA TYR A 117 15.80 -17.99 15.46
C TYR A 117 16.41 -19.39 15.67
N LEU A 118 17.72 -19.55 15.48
CA LEU A 118 18.40 -20.84 15.66
C LEU A 118 19.10 -20.98 17.02
N ASN A 119 19.20 -19.89 17.78
CA ASN A 119 19.84 -19.86 19.09
C ASN A 119 18.86 -19.56 20.24
N PRO A 120 18.23 -20.60 20.85
CA PRO A 120 17.31 -20.43 21.97
C PRO A 120 17.88 -19.75 23.22
N SER A 121 19.20 -19.57 23.32
CA SER A 121 19.83 -18.92 24.49
C SER A 121 19.59 -17.41 24.53
N VAL A 122 19.37 -16.77 23.37
CA VAL A 122 19.12 -15.32 23.26
C VAL A 122 17.63 -14.96 23.14
N TRP A 123 16.76 -15.97 23.13
CA TRP A 123 15.32 -15.78 23.01
C TRP A 123 14.75 -15.04 24.22
N GLY A 124 13.94 -14.02 23.94
CA GLY A 124 13.13 -13.33 24.93
C GLY A 124 11.82 -14.06 25.22
N THR A 125 10.89 -13.35 25.85
CA THR A 125 9.60 -13.92 26.29
C THR A 125 8.46 -12.97 25.96
N ILE A 126 7.37 -13.50 25.41
CA ILE A 126 6.10 -12.77 25.31
C ILE A 126 5.50 -12.66 26.72
N GLU A 127 5.36 -11.46 27.26
CA GLU A 127 4.93 -11.24 28.66
C GLU A 127 3.59 -11.91 29.00
N GLU A 128 2.65 -11.90 28.05
CA GLU A 128 1.27 -12.35 28.28
C GLU A 128 1.13 -13.88 28.31
N THR A 129 1.90 -14.60 27.50
CA THR A 129 1.82 -16.06 27.41
C THR A 129 2.96 -16.77 28.14
N GLY A 130 4.06 -16.06 28.41
CA GLY A 130 5.31 -16.65 28.90
C GLY A 130 6.05 -17.46 27.83
N GLU A 131 5.60 -17.42 26.58
CA GLU A 131 6.23 -18.14 25.47
C GLU A 131 7.60 -17.55 25.15
N ARG A 132 8.61 -18.41 24.99
CA ARG A 132 9.95 -17.99 24.59
C ARG A 132 10.05 -17.90 23.08
N ILE A 133 10.50 -16.76 22.59
CA ILE A 133 10.59 -16.47 21.14
C ILE A 133 11.93 -15.80 20.81
N PRO A 134 12.47 -16.00 19.60
CA PRO A 134 13.55 -15.14 19.13
C PRO A 134 13.00 -13.72 19.00
N LEU A 135 13.65 -12.73 19.60
CA LEU A 135 13.26 -11.33 19.42
C LEU A 135 14.20 -10.69 18.38
N PRO A 136 13.67 -9.94 17.41
CA PRO A 136 14.50 -9.11 16.54
C PRO A 136 15.19 -8.01 17.34
N ASP A 137 16.35 -7.54 16.88
CA ASP A 137 16.90 -6.28 17.38
C ASP A 137 16.05 -5.11 16.87
N ASP A 138 16.01 -4.01 17.64
CA ASP A 138 15.16 -2.83 17.37
C ASP A 138 15.34 -2.21 15.98
N ASP A 139 16.53 -2.34 15.40
CA ASP A 139 16.91 -1.78 14.09
C ASP A 139 16.72 -2.76 12.93
N PHE A 140 16.34 -4.02 13.20
CA PHE A 140 16.07 -4.99 12.14
C PHE A 140 14.84 -4.59 11.36
N ARG A 141 14.92 -4.69 10.03
CA ARG A 141 13.89 -4.19 9.12
C ARG A 141 12.95 -5.30 8.67
N CYS A 142 11.67 -4.95 8.54
CA CYS A 142 10.65 -5.81 7.97
C CYS A 142 10.91 -6.02 6.47
N ILE A 143 11.00 -7.27 6.01
CA ILE A 143 11.21 -7.60 4.57
C ILE A 143 10.19 -8.60 4.03
N ASP A 144 9.18 -8.93 4.83
CA ASP A 144 8.10 -9.82 4.43
C ASP A 144 6.85 -9.47 5.23
N LEU A 145 5.71 -9.43 4.56
CA LEU A 145 4.39 -9.34 5.17
C LEU A 145 3.56 -10.50 4.63
N ASP A 146 3.33 -11.49 5.47
CA ASP A 146 2.65 -12.74 5.11
C ASP A 146 1.22 -12.75 5.64
N HIS A 147 0.31 -13.37 4.88
CA HIS A 147 -1.11 -13.51 5.22
C HIS A 147 -1.80 -12.16 5.52
N VAL A 148 -1.48 -11.14 4.74
CA VAL A 148 -2.22 -9.87 4.75
C VAL A 148 -3.59 -10.12 4.10
N ALA A 149 -4.68 -9.69 4.73
CA ALA A 149 -5.99 -9.79 4.10
C ALA A 149 -6.07 -8.83 2.90
N ALA A 150 -6.70 -9.25 1.80
CA ALA A 150 -6.91 -8.39 0.64
C ALA A 150 -7.62 -7.08 1.00
N SER A 151 -8.55 -7.10 1.97
CA SER A 151 -9.21 -5.89 2.48
C SER A 151 -8.29 -4.92 3.21
N ASP A 152 -7.12 -5.37 3.68
CA ASP A 152 -6.11 -4.51 4.28
C ASP A 152 -5.15 -3.92 3.24
N LEU A 153 -4.93 -4.62 2.13
CA LEU A 153 -4.09 -4.15 1.02
C LEU A 153 -4.84 -3.22 0.05
N PHE A 154 -6.07 -3.56 -0.33
CA PHE A 154 -6.87 -2.77 -1.26
C PHE A 154 -7.82 -1.84 -0.49
N GLU A 155 -7.81 -0.55 -0.83
CA GLU A 155 -8.66 0.43 -0.15
C GLU A 155 -10.13 0.28 -0.55
N GLY A 156 -11.01 0.40 0.45
CA GLY A 156 -12.46 0.42 0.28
C GLY A 156 -13.14 -0.91 0.57
N ASP A 157 -14.47 -0.88 0.63
CA ASP A 157 -15.29 -2.07 0.81
C ASP A 157 -15.58 -2.70 -0.57
N PHE A 158 -15.33 -4.01 -0.74
CA PHE A 158 -15.60 -4.74 -1.97
C PHE A 158 -16.13 -6.15 -1.70
N GLU A 159 -16.86 -6.72 -2.66
CA GLU A 159 -17.28 -8.13 -2.62
C GLU A 159 -16.17 -9.04 -3.16
N TYR A 160 -15.59 -8.66 -4.30
CA TYR A 160 -14.37 -9.23 -4.87
C TYR A 160 -13.79 -8.25 -5.89
N TYR A 161 -12.49 -8.38 -6.17
CA TYR A 161 -11.86 -7.78 -7.35
C TYR A 161 -11.47 -8.83 -8.37
N THR A 162 -11.52 -8.45 -9.64
CA THR A 162 -10.97 -9.23 -10.74
C THR A 162 -9.48 -8.96 -10.93
N TYR A 163 -8.77 -9.90 -11.55
CA TYR A 163 -7.37 -9.69 -11.88
C TYR A 163 -7.17 -8.53 -12.87
N ASP A 164 -8.14 -8.28 -13.76
CA ASP A 164 -8.12 -7.13 -14.68
C ASP A 164 -8.26 -5.80 -13.94
N GLU A 165 -9.12 -5.72 -12.92
CA GLU A 165 -9.24 -4.53 -12.06
C GLU A 165 -7.95 -4.26 -11.29
N ILE A 166 -7.30 -5.31 -10.76
CA ILE A 166 -6.00 -5.19 -10.08
C ILE A 166 -4.92 -4.77 -11.08
N ALA A 167 -4.87 -5.38 -12.26
CA ALA A 167 -3.89 -5.04 -13.30
C ALA A 167 -4.05 -3.61 -13.84
N ALA A 168 -5.25 -3.01 -13.69
CA ALA A 168 -5.53 -1.63 -14.07
C ALA A 168 -5.05 -0.59 -13.03
N ILE A 169 -4.58 -1.00 -11.85
CA ILE A 169 -4.00 -0.08 -10.86
C ILE A 169 -2.67 0.46 -11.37
N ASP A 170 -2.53 1.79 -11.35
CA ASP A 170 -1.32 2.48 -11.80
C ASP A 170 -0.08 1.97 -11.02
N GLY A 171 0.95 1.54 -11.76
CA GLY A 171 2.19 1.02 -11.19
C GLY A 171 2.17 -0.48 -10.85
N ILE A 172 1.06 -1.20 -11.14
CA ILE A 172 1.04 -2.66 -11.07
C ILE A 172 1.56 -3.29 -12.37
N THR A 173 2.35 -4.36 -12.24
CA THR A 173 2.76 -5.22 -13.36
C THR A 173 2.51 -6.67 -12.98
N ILE A 174 1.58 -7.34 -13.68
CA ILE A 174 1.34 -8.77 -13.52
C ILE A 174 2.57 -9.55 -13.98
N LYS A 175 3.01 -10.50 -13.15
CA LYS A 175 4.15 -11.39 -13.43
C LYS A 175 3.70 -12.79 -13.81
N TYR A 176 2.64 -13.26 -13.17
CA TYR A 176 2.20 -14.62 -13.25
C TYR A 176 0.70 -14.70 -12.90
N ASP A 177 -0.06 -15.45 -13.70
CA ASP A 177 -1.46 -15.82 -13.50
C ASP A 177 -1.58 -17.25 -14.01
N ASP A 178 -1.65 -18.23 -13.10
CA ASP A 178 -1.73 -19.63 -13.47
C ASP A 178 -2.46 -20.46 -12.40
N VAL A 179 -2.63 -21.75 -12.70
CA VAL A 179 -3.09 -22.76 -11.76
C VAL A 179 -1.99 -23.01 -10.74
N SER A 180 -2.29 -22.74 -9.47
CA SER A 180 -1.43 -23.15 -8.38
C SER A 180 -1.59 -24.65 -8.16
N GLY A 181 -0.49 -25.39 -8.22
CA GLY A 181 -0.47 -26.81 -7.83
C GLY A 181 -0.84 -26.90 -6.35
N GLY A 182 -2.08 -27.32 -6.07
CA GLY A 182 -2.77 -27.11 -4.82
C GLY A 182 -1.94 -27.27 -3.54
N LEU A 183 -1.79 -26.19 -2.78
CA LEU A 183 -1.71 -26.31 -1.33
C LEU A 183 -3.06 -26.90 -0.87
N ASN A 184 -3.03 -28.10 -0.29
CA ASN A 184 -4.18 -28.87 0.20
C ASN A 184 -4.94 -29.76 -0.81
N GLY A 185 -4.43 -29.94 -2.02
CA GLY A 185 -4.89 -31.03 -2.91
C GLY A 185 -6.08 -30.73 -3.84
N ASP A 186 -6.61 -29.50 -3.83
CA ASP A 186 -7.57 -29.00 -4.82
C ASP A 186 -6.89 -28.01 -5.79
N GLU A 187 -7.42 -27.87 -7.00
CA GLU A 187 -6.93 -26.88 -7.98
C GLU A 187 -7.18 -25.46 -7.43
N GLY A 188 -6.10 -24.74 -7.14
CA GLY A 188 -6.13 -23.32 -6.79
C GLY A 188 -5.60 -22.45 -7.92
N TYR A 189 -5.77 -21.14 -7.79
CA TYR A 189 -5.24 -20.15 -8.73
C TYR A 189 -4.34 -19.19 -7.98
N GLU A 190 -3.25 -18.79 -8.60
CA GLU A 190 -2.32 -17.83 -8.02
C GLU A 190 -2.13 -16.64 -8.97
N LEU A 191 -2.09 -15.44 -8.39
CA LEU A 191 -1.76 -14.22 -9.09
C LEU A 191 -0.53 -13.62 -8.41
N HIS A 192 0.51 -13.39 -9.18
CA HIS A 192 1.68 -12.64 -8.73
C HIS A 192 1.82 -11.36 -9.53
N PHE A 193 2.06 -10.27 -8.84
CA PHE A 193 2.29 -8.97 -9.43
C PHE A 193 3.32 -8.19 -8.65
N ARG A 194 3.84 -7.14 -9.29
CA ARG A 194 4.70 -6.14 -8.65
C ARG A 194 3.97 -4.82 -8.58
N TYR A 195 4.38 -4.00 -7.63
CA TYR A 195 3.90 -2.63 -7.50
C TYR A 195 5.07 -1.67 -7.34
N ASP A 196 5.11 -0.62 -8.16
CA ASP A 196 6.18 0.39 -8.15
C ASP A 196 6.32 1.11 -6.80
N GLY A 197 5.29 1.08 -5.96
CA GLY A 197 5.34 1.53 -4.55
C GLY A 197 6.47 0.92 -3.75
N PHE A 198 6.83 -0.33 -4.05
CA PHE A 198 7.90 -1.07 -3.38
C PHE A 198 9.28 -0.88 -4.02
N SER A 199 9.45 0.08 -4.94
CA SER A 199 10.75 0.32 -5.59
C SER A 199 11.79 0.92 -4.64
N HIS A 200 13.07 0.73 -4.99
CA HIS A 200 14.20 1.35 -4.28
C HIS A 200 14.07 2.87 -4.19
N GLU A 201 13.58 3.52 -5.25
CA GLU A 201 13.45 4.98 -5.30
C GLU A 201 12.43 5.50 -4.28
N LYS A 202 11.37 4.72 -3.98
CA LYS A 202 10.31 5.12 -3.05
C LYS A 202 10.61 4.71 -1.61
N LEU A 203 11.19 3.53 -1.40
CA LEU A 203 11.39 2.97 -0.05
C LEU A 203 12.84 2.98 0.42
N GLY A 204 13.83 3.05 -0.48
CA GLY A 204 15.25 3.13 -0.15
C GLY A 204 15.91 1.82 0.34
N PHE A 205 15.15 0.78 0.70
CA PHE A 205 15.70 -0.49 1.22
C PHE A 205 15.25 -1.74 0.43
N THR A 206 14.53 -1.57 -0.67
CA THR A 206 14.04 -2.64 -1.56
C THR A 206 14.53 -2.45 -2.98
N ASP A 207 14.11 -3.31 -3.90
CA ASP A 207 14.17 -3.06 -5.34
C ASP A 207 12.91 -3.50 -6.07
N ASP A 208 12.95 -3.48 -7.40
CA ASP A 208 11.86 -3.84 -8.29
C ASP A 208 11.49 -5.34 -8.25
N ARG A 209 12.02 -6.13 -7.30
CA ARG A 209 11.79 -7.58 -7.18
C ARG A 209 10.99 -7.96 -5.94
N VAL A 210 10.42 -7.00 -5.21
CA VAL A 210 9.32 -7.30 -4.27
C VAL A 210 8.18 -7.90 -5.07
N ASP A 211 7.73 -9.07 -4.64
CA ASP A 211 6.68 -9.85 -5.27
C ASP A 211 5.46 -9.89 -4.36
N ILE A 212 4.28 -9.64 -4.93
CA ILE A 212 3.00 -9.69 -4.23
C ILE A 212 2.24 -10.87 -4.79
N GLY A 213 2.12 -11.92 -3.98
CA GLY A 213 1.46 -13.17 -4.36
C GLY A 213 0.16 -13.35 -3.59
N LEU A 214 -0.85 -13.87 -4.27
CA LEU A 214 -2.11 -14.27 -3.65
C LEU A 214 -2.59 -15.60 -4.22
N TYR A 215 -3.36 -16.33 -3.42
CA TYR A 215 -3.92 -17.63 -3.78
C TYR A 215 -5.44 -17.60 -3.61
N THR A 216 -6.17 -18.09 -4.61
CA THR A 216 -7.64 -18.04 -4.62
C THR A 216 -8.22 -19.39 -5.03
N PRO A 217 -9.37 -19.80 -4.45
CA PRO A 217 -10.08 -21.00 -4.88
C PRO A 217 -10.87 -20.78 -6.18
N VAL A 218 -11.11 -19.51 -6.56
CA VAL A 218 -11.87 -19.14 -7.76
C VAL A 218 -11.00 -18.26 -8.66
N ARG A 219 -10.74 -18.75 -9.88
CA ARG A 219 -9.89 -18.05 -10.85
C ARG A 219 -10.39 -16.64 -11.10
N GLY A 220 -9.46 -15.68 -11.08
CA GLY A 220 -9.76 -14.31 -11.46
C GLY A 220 -10.59 -13.55 -10.43
N ARG A 221 -10.71 -14.05 -9.19
CA ARG A 221 -11.44 -13.38 -8.11
C ARG A 221 -10.59 -13.31 -6.85
N VAL A 222 -10.48 -12.11 -6.31
CA VAL A 222 -9.84 -11.81 -5.03
C VAL A 222 -10.93 -11.35 -4.07
N GLU A 223 -11.26 -12.18 -3.09
CA GLU A 223 -12.23 -11.87 -2.03
C GLU A 223 -11.54 -11.11 -0.89
N PRO A 224 -12.26 -10.33 -0.06
CA PRO A 224 -11.69 -9.52 1.01
C PRO A 224 -10.75 -10.25 1.99
N ASP A 225 -11.02 -11.52 2.27
CA ASP A 225 -10.24 -12.37 3.17
C ASP A 225 -9.19 -13.23 2.45
N THR A 226 -8.97 -13.00 1.15
CA THR A 226 -7.86 -13.62 0.41
C THR A 226 -6.55 -13.24 1.08
N GLU A 227 -5.74 -14.23 1.44
CA GLU A 227 -4.41 -14.01 2.00
C GLU A 227 -3.43 -13.60 0.91
N ILE A 228 -2.68 -12.54 1.19
CA ILE A 228 -1.68 -11.94 0.31
C ILE A 228 -0.33 -11.95 1.03
N ASP A 229 0.69 -12.40 0.31
CA ASP A 229 2.08 -12.37 0.75
C ASP A 229 2.84 -11.30 -0.03
N ILE A 230 3.55 -10.41 0.68
CA ILE A 230 4.39 -9.35 0.12
C ILE A 230 5.84 -9.65 0.49
N TRP A 231 6.57 -10.22 -0.46
CA TRP A 231 7.84 -10.87 -0.18
C TRP A 231 9.01 -10.27 -0.95
N LEU A 232 10.15 -10.13 -0.26
CA LEU A 232 11.46 -9.93 -0.86
C LEU A 232 12.39 -11.05 -0.43
N SER A 233 13.01 -11.71 -1.41
CA SER A 233 13.98 -12.76 -1.11
C SER A 233 15.05 -12.27 -0.12
N PRO A 234 15.34 -13.02 0.96
CA PRO A 234 16.37 -12.65 1.93
C PRO A 234 17.75 -12.42 1.29
N ARG A 235 18.06 -13.11 0.18
CA ARG A 235 19.29 -12.90 -0.60
C ARG A 235 19.35 -11.51 -1.24
N ILE A 236 18.21 -10.98 -1.65
CA ILE A 236 18.09 -9.64 -2.23
C ILE A 236 18.15 -8.60 -1.11
N ALA A 237 17.38 -8.80 -0.03
CA ALA A 237 17.39 -7.92 1.13
C ALA A 237 18.80 -7.66 1.67
N LYS A 238 19.66 -8.70 1.71
CA LYS A 238 21.07 -8.58 2.13
C LYS A 238 21.85 -7.49 1.39
N LYS A 239 21.56 -7.25 0.10
CA LYS A 239 22.22 -6.22 -0.71
C LYS A 239 21.89 -4.80 -0.22
N TYR A 240 20.67 -4.59 0.27
CA TYR A 240 20.16 -3.28 0.66
C TYR A 240 20.39 -2.96 2.13
N LEU A 241 20.40 -4.00 2.96
CA LEU A 241 20.57 -3.86 4.40
C LEU A 241 22.04 -3.67 4.83
N ASN A 242 22.99 -3.59 3.88
CA ASN A 242 24.43 -3.40 4.15
C ASN A 242 25.01 -4.37 5.20
N ILE A 243 24.44 -5.56 5.31
CA ILE A 243 24.94 -6.59 6.20
C ILE A 243 26.14 -7.24 5.51
N THR A 244 27.32 -6.66 5.75
CA THR A 244 28.57 -7.36 5.54
C THR A 244 28.47 -8.66 6.32
N SER A 245 28.52 -9.81 5.63
CA SER A 245 28.67 -11.09 6.32
C SER A 245 29.82 -10.95 7.29
N GLY A 246 29.53 -11.14 8.59
CA GLY A 246 30.58 -11.55 9.51
C GLY A 246 31.09 -12.88 8.99
N ASP A 247 32.36 -12.88 8.60
CA ASP A 247 33.14 -14.11 8.40
C ASP A 247 33.28 -14.88 9.73
#